data_AF-A0A2S8H7H9-F1
#
_entry.id   AF-A0A2S8H7H9-F1
#
_cell.length_a   1.000
_cell.length_b   1.000
_cell.length_c   1.000
_cell.angle_alpha   90.00
_cell.angle_beta   90.00
_cell.angle_gamma   90.00
#
_symmetry.space_group_name_H-M   'P 1'
#
loop_
_entity.id
_entity.type
_entity.pdbx_description
1 polymer ?
#
loop_
_entity_poly.entity_id
_entity_poly.type
_entity_poly.pdbx_seq_one_letter_code
_entity_poly.pdbx_strand_id
1 'polypeptide(L)'
;MKPPPDTSAREDLGPDFKKALDAGWLPIREVARQTGVNAVTLRAWERRYGLIVPQRTPKGHRLFCAEHVQRILTILTWLNRGVAVSQVKQLLDTPQVLTEPVGNDWRVLCQTLLHAVTQLAERTLDDTVNQAMALYPPRTLCEHLLMPLLAELEQRWQGQFGAQMERVFVYSWLRSKFGARVYHNNRQLRTARMLLINHSDLPLEPHLWLTAWLISSTDCPVEVFDWPLPAGELTLAVDHLQARGVLLYSSKAMNLSKLSKLLNGVSCPKMIAGATVCIHHAELSEKTTAIADLSLAEDPLSAYLNLIQRGLI
;
A
#
# COMPACT_ATOMS: atom_id res chain seq x y z
N MET A 1 7.71 -39.49 3.78
CA MET A 1 7.73 -39.37 2.31
C MET A 1 7.41 -37.92 1.97
N LYS A 2 8.40 -37.12 1.51
CA LYS A 2 8.16 -35.71 1.14
C LYS A 2 7.28 -35.68 -0.12
N PRO A 3 6.23 -34.84 -0.20
CA PRO A 3 5.47 -34.68 -1.42
C PRO A 3 6.38 -34.04 -2.50
N PRO A 4 6.17 -34.35 -3.79
CA PRO A 4 6.98 -33.78 -4.86
C PRO A 4 6.71 -32.26 -4.94
N PRO A 5 7.68 -31.44 -5.38
CA PRO A 5 7.45 -30.05 -5.65
C PRO A 5 6.41 -29.91 -6.79
N ASP A 6 5.35 -29.16 -6.50
CA ASP A 6 4.28 -28.79 -7.43
C ASP A 6 4.89 -28.15 -8.69
N THR A 7 4.79 -28.86 -9.82
CA THR A 7 5.45 -28.52 -11.10
C THR A 7 4.55 -27.63 -11.99
N SER A 8 3.45 -27.10 -11.45
CA SER A 8 2.42 -26.37 -12.21
C SER A 8 2.79 -24.94 -12.67
N ALA A 9 4.03 -24.47 -12.47
CA ALA A 9 4.48 -23.16 -12.91
C ALA A 9 5.81 -23.18 -13.70
N ARG A 10 6.11 -24.26 -14.43
CA ARG A 10 7.11 -24.18 -15.50
C ARG A 10 6.44 -23.66 -16.76
N GLU A 11 6.31 -22.33 -16.86
CA GLU A 11 6.11 -21.69 -18.16
C GLU A 11 7.25 -22.17 -19.07
N ASP A 12 6.93 -22.79 -20.20
CA ASP A 12 7.90 -23.18 -21.20
C ASP A 12 8.38 -21.92 -21.95
N LEU A 13 9.27 -21.20 -21.26
CA LEU A 13 9.72 -19.86 -21.63
C LEU A 13 10.57 -19.85 -22.92
N GLY A 14 10.92 -21.03 -23.46
CA GLY A 14 11.72 -21.17 -24.67
C GLY A 14 13.20 -20.84 -24.46
N PRO A 15 14.08 -21.33 -25.35
CA PRO A 15 15.53 -21.20 -25.20
C PRO A 15 16.00 -19.74 -25.20
N ASP A 16 15.34 -18.86 -25.97
CA ASP A 16 15.69 -17.44 -26.08
C ASP A 16 15.42 -16.66 -24.79
N PHE A 17 14.39 -17.01 -24.03
CA PHE A 17 14.08 -16.36 -22.76
C PHE A 17 15.10 -16.72 -21.69
N LYS A 18 15.48 -18.00 -21.61
CA LYS A 18 16.51 -18.45 -20.67
C LYS A 18 17.86 -17.78 -20.95
N LYS A 19 18.25 -17.69 -22.23
CA LYS A 19 19.46 -16.98 -22.65
C LYS A 19 19.42 -15.48 -22.31
N ALA A 20 18.26 -14.84 -22.42
CA ALA A 20 18.10 -13.44 -22.03
C ALA A 20 18.23 -13.23 -20.51
N LEU A 21 17.67 -14.14 -19.69
CA LEU A 21 17.88 -14.13 -18.23
C LEU A 21 19.36 -14.26 -17.87
N ASP A 22 20.06 -15.20 -18.51
CA ASP A 22 21.50 -15.42 -18.31
C ASP A 22 22.34 -14.20 -18.73
N ALA A 23 21.84 -13.39 -19.67
CA ALA A 23 22.42 -12.11 -20.09
C ALA A 23 22.00 -10.91 -19.22
N GLY A 24 21.30 -11.14 -18.09
CA GLY A 24 20.92 -10.11 -17.13
C GLY A 24 19.63 -9.35 -17.46
N TRP A 25 18.82 -9.83 -18.42
CA TRP A 25 17.49 -9.27 -18.68
C TRP A 25 16.46 -9.81 -17.69
N LEU A 26 15.59 -8.93 -17.21
CA LEU A 26 14.59 -9.23 -16.19
C LEU A 26 13.18 -9.20 -16.78
N PRO A 27 12.30 -10.16 -16.43
CA PRO A 27 10.89 -10.08 -16.77
C PRO A 27 10.19 -8.99 -15.94
N ILE A 28 9.05 -8.51 -16.41
CA ILE A 28 8.29 -7.43 -15.75
C ILE A 28 7.96 -7.72 -14.28
N ARG A 29 7.75 -8.99 -13.92
CA ARG A 29 7.47 -9.39 -12.53
C ARG A 29 8.67 -9.15 -11.63
N GLU A 30 9.88 -9.45 -12.12
CA GLU A 30 11.10 -9.27 -11.35
C GLU A 30 11.45 -7.78 -11.21
N VAL A 31 11.23 -6.99 -12.27
CA VAL A 31 11.35 -5.52 -12.19
C VAL A 31 10.34 -4.94 -11.19
N ALA A 32 9.10 -5.42 -11.20
CA ALA A 32 8.08 -4.99 -10.25
C ALA A 32 8.51 -5.29 -8.80
N ARG A 33 9.06 -6.48 -8.56
CA ARG A 33 9.60 -6.89 -7.26
C ARG A 33 10.77 -6.01 -6.82
N GLN A 34 11.72 -5.72 -7.71
CA GLN A 34 12.90 -4.92 -7.38
C GLN A 34 12.58 -3.43 -7.17
N THR A 35 11.59 -2.90 -7.88
CA THR A 35 11.28 -1.46 -7.87
C THR A 35 10.08 -1.10 -6.99
N GLY A 36 9.29 -2.09 -6.56
CA GLY A 36 8.02 -1.88 -5.86
C GLY A 36 6.91 -1.32 -6.76
N VAL A 37 7.13 -1.24 -8.08
CA VAL A 37 6.15 -0.73 -9.04
C VAL A 37 5.38 -1.86 -9.68
N ASN A 38 4.06 -1.87 -9.50
CA ASN A 38 3.21 -2.90 -10.07
C ASN A 38 3.37 -3.00 -11.60
N ALA A 39 3.33 -4.24 -12.12
CA ALA A 39 3.46 -4.51 -13.54
C ALA A 39 2.41 -3.77 -14.41
N VAL A 40 1.22 -3.50 -13.87
CA VAL A 40 0.18 -2.70 -14.53
C VAL A 40 0.64 -1.26 -14.71
N THR A 41 1.24 -0.66 -13.68
CA THR A 41 1.77 0.71 -13.71
C THR A 41 2.93 0.83 -14.69
N LEU A 42 3.86 -0.14 -14.68
CA LEU A 42 4.96 -0.19 -15.67
C LEU A 42 4.44 -0.27 -17.12
N ARG A 43 3.41 -1.07 -17.39
CA ARG A 43 2.77 -1.17 -18.71
C ARG A 43 2.08 0.14 -19.11
N ALA A 44 1.47 0.84 -18.14
CA ALA A 44 0.83 2.12 -18.40
C ALA A 44 1.88 3.20 -18.73
N TRP A 45 3.00 3.23 -18.01
CA TRP A 45 4.12 4.14 -18.28
C TRP A 45 4.73 3.93 -19.66
N GLU A 46 4.91 2.68 -20.08
CA GLU A 46 5.32 2.34 -21.46
C GLU A 46 4.29 2.86 -22.48
N ARG A 47 3.02 2.45 -22.35
CA ARG A 47 2.01 2.69 -23.39
C ARG A 47 1.57 4.15 -23.50
N ARG A 48 1.36 4.84 -22.37
CA ARG A 48 0.73 6.16 -22.34
C ARG A 48 1.76 7.29 -22.43
N TYR A 49 2.92 7.11 -21.83
CA TYR A 49 3.92 8.18 -21.70
C TYR A 49 5.25 7.85 -22.39
N GLY A 50 5.48 6.60 -22.76
CA GLY A 50 6.76 6.17 -23.33
C GLY A 50 7.92 6.37 -22.36
N LEU A 51 7.67 6.30 -21.04
CA LEU A 51 8.69 6.56 -20.03
C LEU A 51 9.76 5.48 -19.99
N ILE A 52 9.41 4.24 -20.36
CA ILE A 52 10.28 3.07 -20.38
C ILE A 52 9.94 2.26 -21.62
N VAL A 53 10.95 1.82 -22.37
CA VAL A 53 10.78 1.04 -23.60
C VAL A 53 11.46 -0.32 -23.43
N PRO A 54 10.72 -1.38 -23.03
CA PRO A 54 11.30 -2.71 -22.85
C PRO A 54 11.63 -3.39 -24.18
N GLN A 55 12.59 -4.31 -24.15
CA GLN A 55 12.80 -5.25 -25.26
C GLN A 55 11.65 -6.26 -25.28
N ARG A 56 11.26 -6.71 -26.47
CA ARG A 56 10.27 -7.77 -26.64
C ARG A 56 10.92 -9.05 -27.15
N THR A 57 10.56 -10.17 -26.54
CA THR A 57 10.86 -11.50 -27.09
C THR A 57 10.02 -11.76 -28.35
N PRO A 58 10.37 -12.76 -29.19
CA PRO A 58 9.52 -13.17 -30.32
C PRO A 58 8.09 -13.56 -29.91
N LYS A 59 7.92 -14.11 -28.70
CA LYS A 59 6.61 -14.41 -28.10
C LYS A 59 5.88 -13.19 -27.52
N GLY A 60 6.49 -11.99 -27.57
CA GLY A 60 5.88 -10.73 -27.13
C GLY A 60 6.06 -10.37 -25.65
N HIS A 61 6.78 -11.18 -24.86
CA HIS A 61 7.10 -10.87 -23.46
C HIS A 61 8.06 -9.68 -23.34
N ARG A 62 7.86 -8.84 -22.33
CA ARG A 62 8.70 -7.66 -22.03
C ARG A 62 9.90 -8.06 -21.17
N LEU A 63 11.07 -7.61 -21.61
CA LEU A 63 12.34 -7.78 -20.93
C LEU A 63 12.98 -6.42 -20.64
N PHE A 64 13.59 -6.30 -19.47
CA PHE A 64 14.18 -5.06 -18.97
C PHE A 64 15.64 -5.30 -18.56
N CYS A 65 16.53 -4.36 -18.85
CA CYS A 65 17.91 -4.40 -18.38
C CYS A 65 18.10 -3.54 -17.13
N ALA A 66 19.31 -3.54 -16.56
CA ALA A 66 19.65 -2.73 -15.38
C ALA A 66 19.41 -1.21 -15.59
N GLU A 67 19.62 -0.68 -16.80
CA GLU A 67 19.37 0.72 -17.13
C GLU A 67 17.88 1.07 -17.01
N HIS A 68 16.99 0.18 -17.45
CA HIS A 68 15.54 0.37 -17.26
C HIS A 68 15.16 0.40 -15.79
N VAL A 69 15.77 -0.45 -14.96
CA VAL A 69 15.55 -0.44 -13.50
C VAL A 69 15.99 0.90 -12.91
N GLN A 70 17.17 1.41 -13.28
CA GLN A 70 17.63 2.72 -12.82
C GLN A 70 16.69 3.85 -13.26
N ARG A 71 16.24 3.84 -14.51
CA ARG A 71 15.26 4.81 -15.01
C ARG A 71 13.95 4.78 -14.22
N ILE A 72 13.47 3.58 -13.85
CA ILE A 72 12.28 3.43 -12.98
C ILE A 72 12.52 4.06 -11.60
N LEU A 73 13.68 3.82 -10.99
CA LEU A 73 14.02 4.41 -9.69
C LEU A 73 14.12 5.95 -9.77
N THR A 74 14.61 6.51 -10.88
CA THR A 74 14.60 7.96 -11.12
C THR A 74 13.18 8.50 -11.25
N ILE A 75 12.30 7.82 -12.00
CA ILE A 75 10.87 8.18 -12.10
C ILE A 75 10.23 8.22 -10.72
N LEU A 76 10.46 7.17 -9.91
CA LEU A 76 9.94 7.10 -8.54
C LEU A 76 10.38 8.27 -7.67
N THR A 77 11.63 8.73 -7.82
CA THR A 77 12.13 9.89 -7.08
C THR A 77 11.31 11.14 -7.37
N TRP A 78 10.92 11.36 -8.62
CA TRP A 78 10.07 12.50 -9.01
C TRP A 78 8.63 12.33 -8.53
N LEU A 79 8.05 11.14 -8.71
CA LEU A 79 6.67 10.86 -8.27
C LEU A 79 6.52 11.01 -6.75
N ASN A 80 7.50 10.54 -5.98
CA ASN A 80 7.49 10.68 -4.52
C ASN A 80 7.61 12.15 -4.07
N ARG A 81 8.20 13.03 -4.89
CA ARG A 81 8.21 14.49 -4.66
C ARG A 81 6.90 15.17 -5.09
N GLY A 82 5.91 14.40 -5.53
CA GLY A 82 4.61 14.88 -5.99
C GLY A 82 4.56 15.23 -7.46
N VAL A 83 5.62 15.04 -8.25
CA VAL A 83 5.58 15.34 -9.69
C VAL A 83 4.57 14.43 -10.39
N ALA A 84 3.69 15.00 -11.19
CA ALA A 84 2.72 14.25 -11.98
C ALA A 84 3.42 13.40 -13.04
N VAL A 85 2.92 12.18 -13.29
CA VAL A 85 3.53 11.25 -14.25
C VAL A 85 3.65 11.83 -15.67
N SER A 86 2.71 12.70 -16.04
CA SER A 86 2.66 13.46 -17.29
C SER A 86 3.90 14.35 -17.50
N GLN A 87 4.46 14.89 -16.41
CA GLN A 87 5.57 15.83 -16.40
C GLN A 87 6.94 15.12 -16.29
N VAL A 88 6.97 13.89 -15.77
CA VAL A 88 8.23 13.18 -15.48
C VAL A 88 9.09 13.00 -16.73
N LYS A 89 8.49 12.77 -17.91
CA LYS A 89 9.26 12.57 -19.15
C LYS A 89 10.19 13.74 -19.45
N GLN A 90 9.69 14.97 -19.31
CA GLN A 90 10.47 16.18 -19.56
C GLN A 90 11.63 16.32 -18.57
N LEU A 91 11.43 15.93 -17.31
CA LEU A 91 12.47 15.99 -16.28
C LEU A 91 13.55 14.92 -16.45
N LEU A 92 13.22 13.77 -17.03
CA LEU A 92 14.19 12.75 -17.38
C LEU A 92 15.09 13.20 -18.54
N ASP A 93 14.52 13.92 -19.51
CA ASP A 93 15.22 14.35 -20.72
C ASP A 93 15.91 15.71 -20.51
N THR A 94 15.46 16.55 -19.57
CA THR A 94 16.02 17.88 -19.25
C THR A 94 15.88 18.18 -17.74
N PRO A 95 16.91 17.98 -16.92
CA PRO A 95 16.81 18.00 -15.44
C PRO A 95 16.49 19.36 -14.78
N GLN A 96 16.42 20.46 -15.53
CA GLN A 96 16.56 21.83 -14.98
C GLN A 96 15.30 22.70 -15.08
N VAL A 97 14.20 22.23 -15.67
CA VAL A 97 13.02 23.07 -15.88
C VAL A 97 11.83 22.56 -15.08
N LEU A 98 11.69 23.06 -13.84
CA LEU A 98 10.41 23.05 -13.13
C LEU A 98 9.75 24.42 -13.34
N THR A 99 8.87 24.53 -14.33
CA THR A 99 8.15 25.79 -14.60
C THR A 99 6.69 25.79 -14.14
N GLU A 100 6.14 24.66 -13.71
CA GLU A 100 4.75 24.59 -13.20
C GLU A 100 4.69 24.03 -11.77
N PRO A 101 3.74 24.50 -10.94
CA PRO A 101 3.56 23.96 -9.61
C PRO A 101 3.09 22.50 -9.72
N VAL A 102 3.95 21.62 -9.23
CA VAL A 102 3.81 20.17 -9.02
C VAL A 102 2.46 19.73 -8.41
N GLY A 103 1.66 20.67 -7.88
CA GLY A 103 0.39 20.42 -7.19
C GLY A 103 -0.91 20.58 -7.99
N ASN A 104 -0.91 20.98 -9.27
CA ASN A 104 -2.19 21.22 -9.98
C ASN A 104 -2.96 19.91 -10.24
N ASP A 105 -2.30 18.89 -10.80
CA ASP A 105 -2.95 17.63 -11.17
C ASP A 105 -3.53 16.89 -9.95
N TRP A 106 -2.78 16.82 -8.84
CA TRP A 106 -3.24 16.20 -7.60
C TRP A 106 -4.44 16.93 -6.99
N ARG A 107 -4.42 18.27 -7.03
CA ARG A 107 -5.52 19.08 -6.53
C ARG A 107 -6.79 18.86 -7.36
N VAL A 108 -6.67 18.80 -8.69
CA VAL A 108 -7.80 18.50 -9.58
C VAL A 108 -8.37 17.11 -9.30
N LEU A 109 -7.51 16.10 -9.11
CA LEU A 109 -7.94 14.76 -8.74
C LEU A 109 -8.65 14.74 -7.38
N CYS A 110 -8.07 15.37 -6.34
CA CYS A 110 -8.70 15.50 -5.02
C CYS A 110 -10.08 16.16 -5.12
N GLN A 111 -10.19 17.29 -5.83
CA GLN A 111 -11.46 17.99 -6.03
C GLN A 111 -12.49 17.13 -6.76
N THR A 112 -12.07 16.37 -7.77
CA THR A 112 -12.95 15.44 -8.49
C THR A 112 -13.48 14.35 -7.56
N LEU A 113 -12.62 13.76 -6.73
CA LEU A 113 -13.00 12.72 -5.77
C LEU A 113 -13.89 13.27 -4.65
N LEU A 114 -13.59 14.46 -4.13
CA LEU A 114 -14.45 15.16 -3.16
C LEU A 114 -15.83 15.38 -3.73
N HIS A 115 -15.93 15.91 -4.94
CA HIS A 115 -17.22 16.10 -5.60
C HIS A 115 -17.96 14.77 -5.77
N ALA A 116 -17.27 13.71 -6.22
CA ALA A 116 -17.87 12.39 -6.35
C ALA A 116 -18.42 11.84 -5.02
N VAL A 117 -17.70 12.03 -3.90
CA VAL A 117 -18.17 11.64 -2.56
C VAL A 117 -19.41 12.43 -2.16
N THR A 118 -19.42 13.75 -2.35
CA THR A 118 -20.58 14.59 -2.01
C THR A 118 -21.83 14.28 -2.83
N GLN A 119 -21.65 13.78 -4.06
CA GLN A 119 -22.74 13.35 -4.94
C GLN A 119 -23.08 11.86 -4.82
N LEU A 120 -22.39 11.12 -3.94
CA LEU A 120 -22.46 9.65 -3.83
C LEU A 120 -22.26 8.94 -5.19
N ALA A 121 -21.45 9.54 -6.06
CA ALA A 121 -21.21 9.10 -7.42
C ALA A 121 -20.14 7.99 -7.44
N GLU A 122 -20.54 6.78 -7.03
CA GLU A 122 -19.63 5.63 -6.88
C GLU A 122 -18.82 5.33 -8.13
N ARG A 123 -19.42 5.36 -9.32
CA ARG A 123 -18.71 5.11 -10.58
C ARG A 123 -17.61 6.13 -10.83
N THR A 124 -17.90 7.42 -10.66
CA THR A 124 -16.91 8.49 -10.82
C THR A 124 -15.78 8.35 -9.82
N LEU A 125 -16.11 8.01 -8.56
CA LEU A 125 -15.13 7.73 -7.52
C LEU A 125 -14.21 6.55 -7.91
N ASP A 126 -14.81 5.42 -8.32
CA ASP A 126 -14.07 4.21 -8.67
C ASP A 126 -13.19 4.39 -9.92
N ASP A 127 -13.74 4.98 -10.97
CA ASP A 127 -13.04 5.22 -12.23
C ASP A 127 -11.86 6.17 -12.04
N THR A 128 -12.05 7.26 -11.29
CA THR A 128 -10.99 8.23 -11.02
C THR A 128 -9.85 7.57 -10.23
N VAL A 129 -10.16 6.79 -9.19
CA VAL A 129 -9.13 6.07 -8.44
C VAL A 129 -8.47 4.99 -9.28
N ASN A 130 -9.20 4.23 -10.10
CA ASN A 130 -8.61 3.23 -11.00
C ASN A 130 -7.64 3.85 -12.00
N GLN A 131 -8.00 4.99 -12.58
CA GLN A 131 -7.14 5.71 -13.50
C GLN A 131 -5.86 6.15 -12.79
N ALA A 132 -5.96 6.69 -11.58
CA ALA A 132 -4.80 7.08 -10.78
C ALA A 132 -3.93 5.86 -10.41
N MET A 133 -4.52 4.74 -9.98
CA MET A 133 -3.83 3.47 -9.66
C MET A 133 -3.12 2.84 -10.85
N ALA A 134 -3.61 3.06 -12.07
CA ALA A 134 -2.92 2.62 -13.27
C ALA A 134 -1.63 3.42 -13.53
N LEU A 135 -1.52 4.63 -12.98
CA LEU A 135 -0.46 5.58 -13.29
C LEU A 135 0.55 5.78 -12.17
N TYR A 136 0.15 5.59 -10.92
CA TYR A 136 0.97 5.91 -9.77
C TYR A 136 1.13 4.70 -8.84
N PRO A 137 2.32 4.49 -8.23
CA PRO A 137 2.50 3.47 -7.21
C PRO A 137 1.62 3.72 -5.96
N PRO A 138 1.32 2.67 -5.18
CA PRO A 138 0.48 2.80 -3.97
C PRO A 138 0.96 3.86 -2.98
N ARG A 139 2.27 3.90 -2.69
CA ARG A 139 2.87 4.90 -1.80
C ARG A 139 2.54 6.33 -2.23
N THR A 140 2.78 6.65 -3.51
CA THR A 140 2.52 7.97 -4.08
C THR A 140 1.05 8.35 -4.00
N LEU A 141 0.13 7.40 -4.25
CA LEU A 141 -1.31 7.66 -4.17
C LEU A 141 -1.80 7.86 -2.75
N CYS A 142 -1.28 7.11 -1.78
CA CYS A 142 -1.60 7.35 -0.38
C CYS A 142 -1.14 8.75 0.05
N GLU A 143 0.11 9.10 -0.26
CA GLU A 143 0.75 10.37 0.14
C GLU A 143 0.09 11.60 -0.49
N HIS A 144 -0.11 11.60 -1.81
CA HIS A 144 -0.49 12.80 -2.55
C HIS A 144 -1.98 12.88 -2.90
N LEU A 145 -2.77 11.82 -2.66
CA LEU A 145 -4.19 11.79 -3.05
C LEU A 145 -5.12 11.28 -1.94
N LEU A 146 -4.97 10.03 -1.49
CA LEU A 146 -5.98 9.39 -0.64
C LEU A 146 -5.97 9.92 0.80
N MET A 147 -4.80 10.11 1.41
CA MET A 147 -4.70 10.69 2.75
C MET A 147 -5.15 12.16 2.76
N PRO A 148 -4.71 13.02 1.80
CA PRO A 148 -5.26 14.37 1.65
C PRO A 148 -6.78 14.40 1.47
N LEU A 149 -7.34 13.53 0.61
CA LEU A 149 -8.79 13.41 0.41
C LEU A 149 -9.52 13.10 1.74
N LEU A 150 -9.04 12.12 2.50
CA LEU A 150 -9.63 11.74 3.79
C LEU A 150 -9.55 12.89 4.80
N ALA A 151 -8.43 13.62 4.84
CA ALA A 151 -8.28 14.78 5.71
C ALA A 151 -9.26 15.91 5.32
N GLU A 152 -9.39 16.22 4.03
CA GLU A 152 -10.34 17.23 3.54
C GLU A 152 -11.81 16.85 3.84
N LEU A 153 -12.16 15.57 3.67
CA LEU A 153 -13.49 15.06 4.02
C LEU A 153 -13.78 15.17 5.52
N GLU A 154 -12.83 14.79 6.40
CA GLU A 154 -13.02 14.90 7.85
C GLU A 154 -13.14 16.36 8.31
N GLN A 155 -12.42 17.31 7.69
CA GLN A 155 -12.62 18.74 7.96
C GLN A 155 -14.00 19.21 7.51
N ARG A 156 -14.43 18.80 6.30
CA ARG A 156 -15.74 19.15 5.75
C ARG A 156 -16.88 18.63 6.61
N TRP A 157 -16.78 17.40 7.13
CA TRP A 157 -17.86 16.76 7.89
C TRP A 157 -18.18 17.42 9.23
N GLN A 158 -17.32 18.31 9.75
CA GLN A 158 -17.55 18.98 11.02
C GLN A 158 -18.80 19.88 10.95
N GLY A 159 -19.88 19.43 11.60
CA GLY A 159 -21.14 20.17 11.68
C GLY A 159 -21.99 20.20 10.42
N GLN A 160 -21.66 19.40 9.39
CA GLN A 160 -22.44 19.36 8.14
C GLN A 160 -23.53 18.28 8.16
N PHE A 161 -24.74 18.67 7.73
CA PHE A 161 -25.81 17.72 7.44
C PHE A 161 -25.40 16.79 6.29
N GLY A 162 -25.66 15.49 6.42
CA GLY A 162 -25.25 14.49 5.44
C GLY A 162 -23.83 13.95 5.60
N ALA A 163 -23.02 14.51 6.51
CA ALA A 163 -21.64 14.06 6.75
C ALA A 163 -21.52 12.55 7.04
N GLN A 164 -22.41 12.00 7.86
CA GLN A 164 -22.39 10.57 8.17
C GLN A 164 -22.72 9.69 6.95
N MET A 165 -23.60 10.15 6.07
CA MET A 165 -23.95 9.45 4.83
C MET A 165 -22.74 9.41 3.88
N GLU A 166 -22.09 10.56 3.67
CA GLU A 166 -20.85 10.65 2.88
C GLU A 166 -19.74 9.78 3.47
N ARG A 167 -19.55 9.80 4.80
CA ARG A 167 -18.56 8.98 5.51
C ARG A 167 -18.80 7.49 5.31
N VAL A 168 -20.03 7.01 5.55
CA VAL A 168 -20.37 5.59 5.36
C VAL A 168 -20.18 5.17 3.91
N PHE A 169 -20.57 6.02 2.95
CA PHE A 169 -20.38 5.77 1.52
C PHE A 169 -18.91 5.57 1.15
N VAL A 170 -18.05 6.55 1.48
CA VAL A 170 -16.64 6.50 1.07
C VAL A 170 -15.86 5.41 1.83
N TYR A 171 -16.16 5.18 3.11
CA TYR A 171 -15.50 4.12 3.89
C TYR A 171 -15.87 2.73 3.39
N SER A 172 -17.16 2.49 3.09
CA SER A 172 -17.62 1.21 2.54
C SER A 172 -17.02 0.93 1.16
N TRP A 173 -16.96 1.95 0.30
CA TRP A 173 -16.30 1.85 -1.00
C TRP A 173 -14.80 1.55 -0.84
N LEU A 174 -14.11 2.29 0.04
CA LEU A 174 -12.66 2.15 0.27
C LEU A 174 -12.31 0.72 0.70
N ARG A 175 -13.03 0.18 1.70
CA ARG A 175 -12.85 -1.21 2.16
C ARG A 175 -13.09 -2.21 1.03
N SER A 176 -14.14 -2.03 0.24
CA SER A 176 -14.46 -2.96 -0.84
C SER A 176 -13.40 -2.91 -1.95
N LYS A 177 -12.94 -1.70 -2.29
CA LYS A 177 -11.93 -1.45 -3.31
C LYS A 177 -10.58 -2.07 -2.96
N PHE A 178 -10.05 -1.73 -1.79
CA PHE A 178 -8.75 -2.22 -1.35
C PHE A 178 -8.82 -3.66 -0.86
N GLY A 179 -9.93 -4.09 -0.26
CA GLY A 179 -10.18 -5.48 0.12
C GLY A 179 -10.13 -6.43 -1.07
N ALA A 180 -10.77 -6.09 -2.20
CA ALA A 180 -10.69 -6.91 -3.41
C ALA A 180 -9.25 -7.06 -3.91
N ARG A 181 -8.45 -5.99 -3.84
CA ARG A 181 -7.04 -6.03 -4.28
C ARG A 181 -6.16 -6.83 -3.34
N VAL A 182 -6.29 -6.62 -2.03
CA VAL A 182 -5.59 -7.41 -1.01
C VAL A 182 -5.93 -8.89 -1.18
N TYR A 183 -7.22 -9.22 -1.36
CA TYR A 183 -7.66 -10.59 -1.62
C TYR A 183 -7.00 -11.21 -2.85
N HIS A 184 -6.97 -10.50 -3.98
CA HIS A 184 -6.33 -11.01 -5.20
C HIS A 184 -4.80 -11.15 -5.06
N ASN A 185 -4.13 -10.22 -4.40
CA ASN A 185 -2.69 -10.30 -4.14
C ASN A 185 -2.35 -11.47 -3.20
N ASN A 186 -3.08 -11.63 -2.10
CA ASN A 186 -2.89 -12.72 -1.15
C ASN A 186 -2.91 -14.10 -1.81
N ARG A 187 -3.82 -14.32 -2.78
CA ARG A 187 -3.95 -15.62 -3.48
C ARG A 187 -2.77 -15.96 -4.38
N GLN A 188 -1.95 -14.98 -4.75
CA GLN A 188 -0.77 -15.19 -5.59
C GLN A 188 0.49 -15.48 -4.76
N LEU A 189 0.40 -15.32 -3.44
CA LEU A 189 1.51 -15.38 -2.51
C LEU A 189 1.35 -16.59 -1.58
N ARG A 190 2.47 -17.15 -1.14
CA ARG A 190 2.51 -18.29 -0.19
C ARG A 190 3.42 -18.02 1.02
N THR A 191 3.78 -16.76 1.24
CA THR A 191 4.63 -16.29 2.35
C THR A 191 3.80 -16.11 3.62
N ALA A 192 4.49 -15.92 4.75
CA ALA A 192 3.83 -15.60 6.02
C ALA A 192 3.12 -14.24 5.93
N ARG A 193 1.96 -14.12 6.58
CA ARG A 193 1.09 -12.94 6.46
C ARG A 193 1.28 -11.95 7.61
N MET A 194 1.05 -10.67 7.33
CA MET A 194 0.89 -9.63 8.35
C MET A 194 -0.56 -9.58 8.80
N LEU A 195 -0.81 -9.54 10.10
CA LEU A 195 -2.16 -9.32 10.64
C LEU A 195 -2.35 -7.85 10.96
N LEU A 196 -3.43 -7.27 10.44
CA LEU A 196 -3.83 -5.89 10.68
C LEU A 196 -5.17 -5.92 11.43
N ILE A 197 -5.22 -5.33 12.63
CA ILE A 197 -6.41 -5.38 13.49
C ILE A 197 -6.89 -3.97 13.77
N ASN A 198 -8.16 -3.71 13.45
CA ASN A 198 -8.85 -2.51 13.88
C ASN A 198 -9.06 -2.55 15.40
N HIS A 199 -8.51 -1.57 16.11
CA HIS A 199 -8.66 -1.39 17.55
C HIS A 199 -9.29 -0.03 17.89
N SER A 200 -10.04 0.53 16.95
CA SER A 200 -10.84 1.73 17.12
C SER A 200 -12.28 1.41 17.50
N ASP A 201 -13.02 2.44 17.91
CA ASP A 201 -14.49 2.38 18.06
C ASP A 201 -15.23 2.57 16.73
N LEU A 202 -14.52 3.02 15.68
CA LEU A 202 -15.07 3.11 14.33
C LEU A 202 -15.21 1.71 13.70
N PRO A 203 -16.38 1.36 13.13
CA PRO A 203 -16.58 0.06 12.48
C PRO A 203 -15.64 -0.19 11.29
N LEU A 204 -15.14 0.87 10.66
CA LEU A 204 -14.29 0.78 9.49
C LEU A 204 -13.27 1.92 9.55
N GLU A 205 -12.00 1.54 9.59
CA GLU A 205 -10.88 2.48 9.62
C GLU A 205 -10.25 2.61 8.24
N PRO A 206 -10.38 3.76 7.55
CA PRO A 206 -9.90 3.90 6.18
C PRO A 206 -8.37 3.80 6.08
N HIS A 207 -7.65 4.35 7.07
CA HIS A 207 -6.19 4.31 7.10
C HIS A 207 -5.65 2.89 7.39
N LEU A 208 -6.42 2.03 8.07
CA LEU A 208 -6.06 0.61 8.21
C LEU A 208 -6.06 -0.08 6.84
N TRP A 209 -7.07 0.19 6.02
CA TRP A 209 -7.17 -0.36 4.66
C TRP A 209 -6.16 0.24 3.68
N LEU A 210 -5.80 1.53 3.83
CA LEU A 210 -4.65 2.10 3.11
C LEU A 210 -3.34 1.40 3.49
N THR A 211 -3.12 1.15 4.79
CA THR A 211 -1.96 0.41 5.29
C THR A 211 -1.92 -1.01 4.74
N ALA A 212 -3.07 -1.71 4.75
CA ALA A 212 -3.20 -3.05 4.18
C ALA A 212 -2.87 -3.07 2.69
N TRP A 213 -3.35 -2.09 1.92
CA TRP A 213 -3.04 -1.98 0.51
C TRP A 213 -1.55 -1.73 0.26
N LEU A 214 -0.93 -0.81 1.00
CA LEU A 214 0.51 -0.54 0.93
C LEU A 214 1.33 -1.80 1.19
N ILE A 215 1.05 -2.53 2.27
CA ILE A 215 1.76 -3.78 2.60
C ILE A 215 1.52 -4.86 1.54
N SER A 216 0.27 -5.02 1.09
CA SER A 216 -0.06 -6.03 0.07
C SER A 216 0.65 -5.80 -1.27
N SER A 217 1.23 -4.61 -1.48
CA SER A 217 1.97 -4.27 -2.68
C SER A 217 3.46 -4.65 -2.65
N THR A 218 3.98 -5.16 -1.52
CA THR A 218 5.39 -5.59 -1.36
C THR A 218 5.56 -7.11 -1.30
N ASP A 219 4.70 -7.87 -2.00
CA ASP A 219 4.69 -9.35 -1.95
C ASP A 219 4.49 -9.94 -0.53
N CYS A 220 3.89 -9.16 0.37
CA CYS A 220 3.49 -9.59 1.71
C CYS A 220 1.97 -9.80 1.79
N PRO A 221 1.48 -11.03 2.06
CA PRO A 221 0.06 -11.26 2.30
C PRO A 221 -0.41 -10.52 3.56
N VAL A 222 -1.65 -10.04 3.53
CA VAL A 222 -2.25 -9.28 4.63
C VAL A 222 -3.58 -9.87 5.01
N GLU A 223 -3.78 -10.15 6.30
CA GLU A 223 -5.10 -10.47 6.85
C GLU A 223 -5.60 -9.27 7.67
N VAL A 224 -6.78 -8.76 7.34
CA VAL A 224 -7.37 -7.62 8.04
C VAL A 224 -8.54 -8.10 8.88
N PHE A 225 -8.46 -7.84 10.19
CA PHE A 225 -9.59 -7.94 11.10
C PHE A 225 -10.21 -6.55 11.26
N ASP A 226 -11.40 -6.36 10.68
CA ASP A 226 -12.15 -5.09 10.72
C ASP A 226 -12.66 -4.73 12.14
N TRP A 227 -12.53 -5.65 13.11
CA TRP A 227 -12.93 -5.47 14.51
C TRP A 227 -11.81 -5.85 15.48
N PRO A 228 -11.85 -5.34 16.73
CA PRO A 228 -10.92 -5.75 17.76
C PRO A 228 -11.13 -7.23 18.12
N LEU A 229 -10.03 -7.94 18.30
CA LEU A 229 -10.04 -9.30 18.81
C LEU A 229 -10.25 -9.32 20.32
N PRO A 230 -11.00 -10.31 20.87
CA PRO A 230 -11.10 -10.53 22.31
C PRO A 230 -9.74 -10.78 22.98
N ALA A 231 -9.70 -10.65 24.31
CA ALA A 231 -8.48 -10.87 25.08
C ALA A 231 -7.98 -12.31 24.94
N GLY A 232 -6.69 -12.48 24.66
CA GLY A 232 -6.06 -13.80 24.45
C GLY A 232 -6.23 -14.38 23.04
N GLU A 233 -7.23 -13.92 22.27
CA GLU A 233 -7.47 -14.40 20.91
C GLU A 233 -6.50 -13.81 19.87
N LEU A 234 -5.82 -12.70 20.20
CA LEU A 234 -4.75 -12.19 19.34
C LEU A 234 -3.59 -13.19 19.22
N THR A 235 -3.13 -13.75 20.34
CA THR A 235 -2.08 -14.78 20.34
C THR A 235 -2.54 -16.03 19.59
N LEU A 236 -3.79 -16.46 19.81
CA LEU A 236 -4.39 -17.57 19.07
C LEU A 236 -4.40 -17.31 17.55
N ALA A 237 -4.79 -16.11 17.12
CA ALA A 237 -4.81 -15.74 15.71
C ALA A 237 -3.40 -15.71 15.11
N VAL A 238 -2.42 -15.19 15.83
CA VAL A 238 -1.00 -15.18 15.43
C VAL A 238 -0.49 -16.60 15.19
N ASP A 239 -0.76 -17.51 16.12
CA ASP A 239 -0.32 -18.90 16.03
C ASP A 239 -1.08 -19.66 14.93
N HIS A 240 -2.40 -19.52 14.84
CA HIS A 240 -3.20 -20.21 13.82
C HIS A 240 -2.86 -19.76 12.40
N LEU A 241 -2.61 -18.47 12.20
CA LEU A 241 -2.33 -17.89 10.88
C LEU A 241 -0.84 -17.86 10.54
N GLN A 242 0.02 -18.30 11.47
CA GLN A 242 1.48 -18.27 11.36
C GLN A 242 1.94 -16.86 10.94
N ALA A 243 1.47 -15.87 11.69
CA ALA A 243 1.70 -14.47 11.35
C ALA A 243 3.16 -14.08 11.51
N ARG A 244 3.69 -13.32 10.55
CA ARG A 244 5.05 -12.77 10.63
C ARG A 244 5.14 -11.50 11.47
N GLY A 245 4.00 -10.87 11.73
CA GLY A 245 3.89 -9.63 12.49
C GLY A 245 2.43 -9.20 12.65
N VAL A 246 2.20 -8.34 13.63
CA VAL A 246 0.89 -7.79 13.98
C VAL A 246 0.95 -6.27 13.97
N LEU A 247 -0.04 -5.63 13.36
CA LEU A 247 -0.28 -4.19 13.42
C LEU A 247 -1.66 -3.93 14.03
N LEU A 248 -1.68 -3.26 15.18
CA LEU A 248 -2.90 -2.75 15.80
C LEU A 248 -3.09 -1.30 15.37
N TYR A 249 -4.24 -0.99 14.77
CA TYR A 249 -4.53 0.38 14.31
C TYR A 249 -5.65 1.01 15.14
N SER A 250 -5.49 2.26 15.53
CA SER A 250 -6.59 3.06 16.09
C SER A 250 -6.47 4.54 15.75
N SER A 251 -7.58 5.14 15.27
CA SER A 251 -7.68 6.60 15.10
C SER A 251 -8.06 7.31 16.41
N LYS A 252 -8.33 6.57 17.49
CA LYS A 252 -8.78 7.07 18.79
C LYS A 252 -7.80 6.71 19.90
N ALA A 253 -8.02 7.31 21.07
CA ALA A 253 -7.30 6.95 22.28
C ALA A 253 -7.54 5.47 22.63
N MET A 254 -6.47 4.74 22.92
CA MET A 254 -6.53 3.34 23.35
C MET A 254 -6.45 3.20 24.88
N ASN A 255 -7.01 2.11 25.42
CA ASN A 255 -6.80 1.75 26.81
C ASN A 255 -5.47 1.01 26.99
N LEU A 256 -4.44 1.75 27.42
CA LEU A 256 -3.06 1.26 27.52
C LEU A 256 -2.87 0.12 28.54
N SER A 257 -3.74 0.04 29.55
CA SER A 257 -3.73 -1.06 30.53
C SER A 257 -4.17 -2.38 29.91
N LYS A 258 -5.18 -2.34 29.03
CA LYS A 258 -5.67 -3.51 28.26
C LYS A 258 -4.70 -3.89 27.15
N LEU A 259 -4.09 -2.91 26.50
CA LEU A 259 -3.11 -3.12 25.44
C LEU A 259 -1.94 -4.01 25.88
N SER A 260 -1.39 -3.76 27.07
CA SER A 260 -0.26 -4.54 27.59
C SER A 260 -0.63 -6.02 27.79
N LYS A 261 -1.87 -6.28 28.21
CA LYS A 261 -2.40 -7.64 28.35
C LYS A 261 -2.68 -8.29 27.00
N LEU A 262 -3.19 -7.52 26.03
CA LEU A 262 -3.49 -7.99 24.68
C LEU A 262 -2.22 -8.43 23.93
N LEU A 263 -1.12 -7.68 24.08
CA LEU A 263 0.16 -7.97 23.43
C LEU A 263 0.98 -9.03 24.17
N ASN A 264 0.56 -9.42 25.38
CA ASN A 264 1.25 -10.44 26.15
C ASN A 264 1.11 -11.82 25.48
N GLY A 265 2.23 -12.52 25.32
CA GLY A 265 2.27 -13.82 24.63
C GLY A 265 2.31 -13.75 23.11
N VAL A 266 2.15 -12.58 22.49
CA VAL A 266 2.38 -12.41 21.04
C VAL A 266 3.89 -12.51 20.78
N SER A 267 4.30 -13.55 20.05
CA SER A 267 5.69 -13.91 19.81
C SER A 267 6.32 -13.18 18.62
N CYS A 268 5.51 -12.70 17.69
CA CYS A 268 5.98 -11.97 16.51
C CYS A 268 6.14 -10.46 16.77
N PRO A 269 6.88 -9.74 15.90
CA PRO A 269 6.97 -8.28 15.94
C PRO A 269 5.61 -7.59 15.91
N LYS A 270 5.50 -6.49 16.66
CA LYS A 270 4.26 -5.75 16.87
C LYS A 270 4.42 -4.30 16.42
N MET A 271 3.32 -3.74 15.93
CA MET A 271 3.21 -2.32 15.62
C MET A 271 1.90 -1.76 16.15
N ILE A 272 1.95 -0.55 16.70
CA ILE A 272 0.75 0.26 16.96
C ILE A 272 0.78 1.42 15.96
N ALA A 273 -0.32 1.59 15.24
CA ALA A 273 -0.43 2.56 14.17
C ALA A 273 -1.65 3.48 14.33
N GLY A 274 -1.54 4.70 13.79
CA GLY A 274 -2.61 5.69 13.73
C GLY A 274 -2.50 6.78 14.79
N ALA A 275 -3.48 7.69 14.80
CA ALA A 275 -3.49 8.87 15.67
C ALA A 275 -3.36 8.55 17.17
N THR A 276 -3.68 7.33 17.60
CA THR A 276 -3.45 6.85 18.96
C THR A 276 -2.00 7.00 19.42
N VAL A 277 -1.04 6.89 18.49
CA VAL A 277 0.39 7.07 18.77
C VAL A 277 0.70 8.51 19.18
N CYS A 278 0.14 9.49 18.47
CA CYS A 278 0.27 10.90 18.84
C CYS A 278 -0.45 11.21 20.17
N ILE A 279 -1.63 10.61 20.38
CA ILE A 279 -2.45 10.83 21.59
C ILE A 279 -1.73 10.34 22.85
N HIS A 280 -1.09 9.18 22.79
CA HIS A 280 -0.41 8.52 23.92
C HIS A 280 1.11 8.52 23.76
N HIS A 281 1.68 9.57 23.16
CA HIS A 281 3.08 9.58 22.72
C HIS A 281 4.05 9.22 23.85
N ALA A 282 3.91 9.82 25.03
CA ALA A 282 4.80 9.58 26.16
C ALA A 282 4.70 8.13 26.65
N GLU A 283 3.49 7.65 26.92
CA GLU A 283 3.23 6.34 27.51
C GLU A 283 3.55 5.19 26.55
N LEU A 284 3.27 5.36 25.25
CA LEU A 284 3.61 4.37 24.23
C LEU A 284 5.11 4.32 23.97
N SER A 285 5.81 5.46 24.02
CA SER A 285 7.27 5.51 23.91
C SER A 285 7.94 4.70 25.02
N GLU A 286 7.50 4.86 26.28
CA GLU A 286 7.97 4.03 27.39
C GLU A 286 7.69 2.54 27.15
N LYS A 287 6.49 2.20 26.66
CA LYS A 287 6.13 0.80 26.38
C LYS A 287 6.97 0.14 25.28
N THR A 288 7.54 0.88 24.33
CA THR A 288 8.46 0.29 23.34
C THR A 288 9.71 -0.30 23.96
N THR A 289 10.13 0.18 25.13
CA THR A 289 11.26 -0.38 25.88
C THR A 289 10.86 -1.61 26.72
N ALA A 290 9.61 -1.63 27.19
CA ALA A 290 9.09 -2.70 28.04
C ALA A 290 8.53 -3.90 27.28
N ILE A 291 7.99 -3.67 26.08
CA ILE A 291 7.38 -4.71 25.23
C ILE A 291 8.34 -5.03 24.09
N ALA A 292 8.88 -6.24 24.10
CA ALA A 292 9.78 -6.72 23.06
C ALA A 292 9.15 -6.62 21.66
N ASP A 293 9.96 -6.16 20.70
CA ASP A 293 9.63 -5.97 19.29
C ASP A 293 8.41 -5.10 19.02
N LEU A 294 8.09 -4.15 19.91
CA LEU A 294 7.06 -3.15 19.70
C LEU A 294 7.60 -1.94 18.92
N SER A 295 6.87 -1.53 17.90
CA SER A 295 7.12 -0.33 17.08
C SER A 295 5.88 0.55 17.00
N LEU A 296 6.07 1.83 16.70
CA LEU A 296 5.02 2.82 16.61
C LEU A 296 5.04 3.50 15.23
N ALA A 297 3.86 3.86 14.72
CA ALA A 297 3.70 4.64 13.51
C ALA A 297 2.47 5.55 13.60
N GLU A 298 2.58 6.77 13.13
CA GLU A 298 1.49 7.77 13.29
C GLU A 298 0.44 7.66 12.16
N ASP A 299 0.84 7.11 11.02
CA ASP A 299 0.05 7.09 9.79
C ASP A 299 0.41 5.88 8.89
N PRO A 300 -0.36 5.62 7.80
CA PRO A 300 -0.09 4.49 6.92
C PRO A 300 1.29 4.48 6.26
N LEU A 301 1.85 5.63 5.91
CA LEU A 301 3.15 5.73 5.25
C LEU A 301 4.29 5.49 6.24
N SER A 302 4.21 6.06 7.44
CA SER A 302 5.20 5.79 8.50
C SER A 302 5.17 4.32 8.93
N ALA A 303 3.98 3.71 9.01
CA ALA A 303 3.83 2.27 9.26
C ALA A 303 4.50 1.44 8.17
N TYR A 304 4.19 1.73 6.90
CA TYR A 304 4.78 1.07 5.74
C TYR A 304 6.31 1.16 5.73
N LEU A 305 6.87 2.35 5.93
CA LEU A 305 8.32 2.57 5.94
C LEU A 305 9.00 1.82 7.09
N ASN A 306 8.42 1.86 8.29
CA ASN A 306 8.97 1.17 9.46
C ASN A 306 8.98 -0.35 9.27
N LEU A 307 7.93 -0.91 8.67
CA LEU A 307 7.86 -2.34 8.33
C LEU A 307 8.94 -2.75 7.31
N ILE A 308 9.20 -1.93 6.28
CA ILE A 308 10.29 -2.15 5.32
C ILE A 308 11.65 -2.14 6.02
N GLN A 309 11.92 -1.11 6.82
CA GLN A 309 13.21 -0.96 7.53
C GLN A 309 13.50 -2.14 8.47
N ARG A 310 12.47 -2.79 8.97
CA ARG A 310 12.56 -3.98 9.83
C ARG A 310 12.57 -5.30 9.06
N GLY A 311 12.48 -5.28 7.72
CA GLY A 311 12.39 -6.49 6.89
C GLY A 311 11.11 -7.31 7.13
N LEU A 312 10.05 -6.68 7.61
CA LEU A 312 8.77 -7.33 7.90
C LEU A 312 7.86 -7.41 6.67
N ILE A 313 8.11 -6.61 5.64
CA ILE A 313 7.36 -6.60 4.38
C ILE A 313 8.29 -6.37 3.19
#